data_AF-A0A6B8RH78-F1
#
_entry.id   AF-A0A6B8RH78-F1
#
_cell.length_a   1.000
_cell.length_b   1.000
_cell.length_c   1.000
_cell.angle_alpha   90.00
_cell.angle_beta   90.00
_cell.angle_gamma   90.00
#
_symmetry.space_group_name_H-M   'P 1'
#
loop_
_entity.id
_entity.type
_entity.pdbx_description
1 polymer ?
#
loop_
_entity_poly.entity_id
_entity_poly.type
_entity_poly.pdbx_seq_one_letter_code
_entity_poly.pdbx_strand_id
1 'polypeptide(L)'
;MTGVVGRLARPKKIVTNYHSGGTPLPLEGLLSSHIPTNKTSYMNEIRDLGVHVSKHMGKYFSKYRSFGVDVAIDSSFKPWILEVNTRPDKHIFNALKDKSMYRKIVRFSH
;
A
#
# COMPACT_ATOMS: atom_id res chain seq x y z
N MET A 1 11.18 0.28 1.79
CA MET A 1 9.84 0.76 1.35
C MET A 1 9.80 2.28 1.37
N THR A 2 9.20 2.91 0.35
CA THR A 2 9.13 4.38 0.21
C THR A 2 7.77 4.98 0.59
N GLY A 3 6.70 4.20 0.60
CA GLY A 3 5.38 4.60 1.11
C GLY A 3 4.43 3.41 1.26
N VAL A 4 3.44 3.55 2.15
CA VAL A 4 2.28 2.65 2.31
C VAL A 4 1.05 3.54 2.41
N VAL A 5 -0.01 3.22 1.68
CA VAL A 5 -1.30 3.91 1.81
C VAL A 5 -2.42 2.89 1.92
N GLY A 6 -3.29 3.06 2.90
CA GLY A 6 -4.51 2.26 3.03
C GLY A 6 -5.62 2.86 2.18
N ARG A 7 -6.46 2.02 1.59
CA ARG A 7 -7.67 2.45 0.88
C ARG A 7 -8.88 1.83 1.55
N LEU A 8 -9.81 2.64 2.04
CA LEU A 8 -11.08 2.14 2.57
C LEU A 8 -12.10 2.07 1.41
N ALA A 9 -12.65 0.88 1.17
CA ALA A 9 -13.75 0.73 0.23
C ALA A 9 -15.00 1.44 0.77
N ARG A 10 -15.83 2.03 -0.11
CA ARG A 10 -17.16 2.47 0.30
C ARG A 10 -18.02 1.26 0.70
N PRO A 11 -18.98 1.41 1.63
CA PRO A 11 -19.88 0.33 2.01
C PRO A 11 -20.46 -0.37 0.77
N LYS A 12 -20.42 -1.71 0.75
CA LYS A 12 -20.91 -2.59 -0.34
C LYS A 12 -20.08 -2.63 -1.64
N LYS A 13 -18.78 -2.24 -1.64
CA LYS A 13 -17.87 -2.51 -2.78
C LYS A 13 -16.66 -3.35 -2.38
N ILE A 14 -16.42 -4.42 -3.16
CA ILE A 14 -15.34 -5.40 -2.95
C ILE A 14 -13.97 -4.87 -3.44
N VAL A 15 -13.95 -3.86 -4.33
CA VAL A 15 -12.72 -3.40 -4.99
C VAL A 15 -12.46 -1.91 -4.77
N THR A 16 -11.26 -1.57 -4.27
CA THR A 16 -10.71 -0.23 -4.07
C THR A 16 -9.85 0.22 -5.25
N ASN A 17 -10.45 0.29 -6.44
CA ASN A 17 -9.80 0.97 -7.57
C ASN A 17 -9.82 2.50 -7.31
N TYR A 18 -8.67 3.17 -7.48
CA TYR A 18 -8.49 4.61 -7.32
C TYR A 18 -9.52 5.43 -8.12
N HIS A 19 -9.84 4.96 -9.33
CA HIS A 19 -10.84 5.61 -10.19
C HIS A 19 -12.30 5.40 -9.74
N SER A 20 -12.53 4.62 -8.68
CA SER A 20 -13.87 4.27 -8.18
C SER A 20 -14.22 4.91 -6.83
N GLY A 21 -13.37 5.81 -6.31
CA GLY A 21 -13.67 6.69 -5.17
C GLY A 21 -13.48 6.07 -3.80
N GLY A 22 -12.36 5.36 -3.59
CA GLY A 22 -11.87 5.04 -2.25
C GLY A 22 -11.14 6.24 -1.63
N THR A 23 -11.36 6.51 -0.35
CA THR A 23 -10.66 7.59 0.36
C THR A 23 -9.27 7.09 0.79
N PRO A 24 -8.17 7.76 0.36
CA PRO A 24 -6.84 7.41 0.81
C PRO A 24 -6.70 7.77 2.29
N LEU A 25 -6.36 6.79 3.10
CA LEU A 25 -6.13 6.94 4.54
C LEU A 25 -4.73 6.43 4.89
N PRO A 26 -4.10 6.98 5.94
CA PRO A 26 -2.99 6.30 6.57
C PRO A 26 -3.43 4.87 6.92
N LEU A 27 -2.55 3.88 6.69
CA LEU A 27 -2.83 2.48 7.06
C LEU A 27 -3.31 2.37 8.52
N GLU A 28 -2.73 3.20 9.38
CA GLU A 28 -3.12 3.30 10.78
C GLU A 28 -4.61 3.65 11.00
N GLY A 29 -5.17 4.58 10.23
CA GLY A 29 -6.58 4.97 10.33
C GLY A 29 -7.54 3.94 9.72
N LEU A 30 -7.04 3.09 8.82
CA LEU A 30 -7.82 2.00 8.23
C LEU A 30 -7.98 0.82 9.22
N LEU A 31 -6.92 0.55 10.00
CA LEU A 31 -6.88 -0.58 10.93
C LEU A 31 -7.47 -0.26 12.30
N SER A 32 -7.61 1.03 12.66
CA SER A 32 -8.07 1.46 14.00
C SER A 32 -9.49 1.03 14.35
N SER A 33 -10.33 0.68 13.37
CA SER A 33 -11.73 0.29 13.60
C SER A 33 -11.95 -1.23 13.65
N HIS A 34 -10.95 -2.07 13.32
CA HIS A 34 -11.18 -3.50 13.11
C HIS A 34 -10.08 -4.45 13.65
N ILE A 35 -8.83 -4.03 13.92
CA ILE A 35 -7.76 -4.96 14.34
C ILE A 35 -7.59 -5.05 15.87
N PRO A 36 -7.48 -6.25 16.48
CA PRO A 36 -7.19 -6.40 17.90
C PRO A 36 -5.71 -6.13 18.25
N THR A 37 -5.51 -5.56 19.45
CA THR A 37 -4.34 -5.41 20.37
C THR A 37 -2.90 -5.23 19.85
N ASN A 38 -2.52 -5.62 18.62
CA ASN A 38 -1.14 -5.50 18.10
C ASN A 38 -1.05 -4.94 16.68
N LYS A 39 -1.69 -3.78 16.50
CA LYS A 39 -1.70 -2.99 15.25
C LYS A 39 -0.30 -2.74 14.68
N THR A 40 0.67 -2.45 15.53
CA THR A 40 2.06 -2.17 15.12
C THR A 40 2.70 -3.38 14.45
N SER A 41 2.55 -4.57 15.03
CA SER A 41 3.10 -5.81 14.47
C SER A 41 2.46 -6.12 13.11
N TYR A 42 1.15 -5.99 12.99
CA TYR A 42 0.45 -6.21 11.73
C TYR A 42 0.86 -5.20 10.65
N MET A 43 1.01 -3.92 11.01
CA MET A 43 1.53 -2.90 10.08
C MET A 43 2.95 -3.20 9.62
N ASN A 44 3.78 -3.82 10.46
CA ASN A 44 5.12 -4.25 10.07
C ASN A 44 5.06 -5.47 9.14
N GLU A 45 4.17 -6.42 9.38
CA GLU A 45 3.94 -7.56 8.49
C GLU A 45 3.56 -7.11 7.06
N ILE A 46 2.64 -6.15 6.93
CA ILE A 46 2.25 -5.59 5.62
C ILE A 46 3.44 -4.89 4.94
N ARG A 47 4.29 -4.19 5.71
CA ARG A 47 5.51 -3.56 5.17
C ARG A 47 6.51 -4.59 4.68
N ASP A 48 6.75 -5.63 5.48
CA ASP A 48 7.70 -6.69 5.16
C ASP A 48 7.25 -7.48 3.94
N LEU A 49 5.94 -7.76 3.81
CA LEU A 49 5.34 -8.33 2.60
C LEU A 49 5.70 -7.49 1.37
N GLY A 50 5.45 -6.18 1.40
CA GLY A 50 5.77 -5.28 0.29
C GLY A 50 7.26 -5.23 -0.06
N VAL A 51 8.14 -5.28 0.95
CA VAL A 51 9.60 -5.34 0.76
C VAL A 51 10.02 -6.67 0.14
N HIS A 52 9.51 -7.80 0.61
CA HIS A 52 9.82 -9.12 0.08
C HIS A 52 9.38 -9.26 -1.38
N VAL A 53 8.16 -8.85 -1.70
CA VAL A 53 7.66 -8.84 -3.09
C VAL A 53 8.55 -7.98 -3.98
N SER A 54 8.86 -6.74 -3.55
CA SER A 54 9.71 -5.84 -4.33
C SER A 54 11.10 -6.41 -4.57
N LYS A 55 11.72 -7.02 -3.55
CA LYS A 55 13.02 -7.69 -3.68
C LYS A 55 12.96 -8.87 -4.65
N HIS A 56 11.91 -9.69 -4.57
CA HIS A 56 11.71 -10.83 -5.45
C HIS A 56 11.54 -10.38 -6.90
N MET A 57 10.68 -9.40 -7.16
CA MET A 57 10.46 -8.84 -8.50
C MET A 57 11.72 -8.19 -9.06
N GLY A 58 12.52 -7.50 -8.23
CA GLY A 58 13.79 -6.90 -8.64
C GLY A 58 14.80 -7.89 -9.20
N LYS A 59 14.73 -9.18 -8.81
CA LYS A 59 15.61 -10.23 -9.37
C LYS A 59 15.30 -10.53 -10.84
N TYR A 60 14.02 -10.45 -11.22
CA TYR A 60 13.56 -10.80 -12.58
C TYR A 60 13.34 -9.58 -13.47
N PHE A 61 13.04 -8.42 -12.88
CA PHE A 61 12.71 -7.20 -13.60
C PHE A 61 13.65 -6.05 -13.22
N SER A 62 14.95 -6.29 -13.33
CA SER A 62 16.04 -5.40 -12.90
C SER A 62 16.02 -3.99 -13.52
N LYS A 63 15.35 -3.81 -14.67
CA LYS A 63 15.19 -2.51 -15.33
C LYS A 63 14.28 -1.53 -14.57
N TYR A 64 13.47 -2.01 -13.61
CA TYR A 64 12.57 -1.16 -12.83
C TYR A 64 13.16 -0.85 -11.45
N ARG A 65 13.09 0.43 -11.06
CA ARG A 65 13.64 0.92 -9.79
C ARG A 65 12.63 0.89 -8.64
N SER A 66 11.35 0.72 -8.94
CA SER A 66 10.26 0.70 -7.96
C SER A 66 9.15 -0.27 -8.36
N PHE A 67 8.47 -0.81 -7.35
CA PHE A 67 7.32 -1.68 -7.51
C PHE A 67 6.20 -1.20 -6.58
N GLY A 68 4.96 -1.17 -7.09
CA GLY A 68 3.75 -1.01 -6.28
C GLY A 68 3.15 -2.38 -6.02
N VAL A 69 2.72 -2.63 -4.79
CA VAL A 69 2.05 -3.87 -4.41
C VAL A 69 0.68 -3.50 -3.85
N ASP A 70 -0.38 -3.92 -4.54
CA ASP A 70 -1.74 -3.71 -4.08
C ASP A 70 -2.17 -4.96 -3.28
N VAL A 71 -2.59 -4.73 -2.04
CA VAL A 71 -2.90 -5.78 -1.06
C VAL A 71 -4.34 -5.62 -0.58
N ALA A 72 -5.11 -6.70 -0.62
CA ALA A 72 -6.39 -6.83 0.07
C ALA A 72 -6.20 -7.46 1.45
N ILE A 73 -7.06 -7.11 2.40
CA ILE A 73 -7.12 -7.74 3.72
C ILE A 73 -8.53 -8.33 3.87
N ASP A 74 -8.62 -9.62 4.18
CA ASP A 74 -9.91 -10.27 4.40
C ASP A 74 -10.43 -10.13 5.84
N SER A 75 -11.59 -10.70 6.14
CA SER A 75 -12.22 -10.68 7.46
C SER A 75 -11.43 -11.43 8.54
N SER A 76 -10.48 -12.28 8.15
CA SER A 76 -9.56 -12.98 9.05
C SER A 76 -8.22 -12.25 9.20
N PHE A 77 -8.12 -11.00 8.71
CA PHE A 77 -6.91 -10.19 8.66
C PHE A 77 -5.77 -10.79 7.84
N LYS A 78 -6.06 -11.75 6.95
CA LYS A 78 -5.04 -12.30 6.07
C LYS A 78 -4.79 -11.34 4.90
N PRO A 79 -3.53 -10.98 4.62
CA PRO A 79 -3.18 -10.17 3.46
C PRO A 79 -3.12 -11.02 2.18
N TRP A 80 -3.67 -10.48 1.09
CA TRP A 80 -3.69 -11.09 -0.25
C TRP A 80 -3.10 -10.11 -1.26
N ILE A 81 -2.07 -10.52 -2.00
CA ILE A 81 -1.53 -9.71 -3.11
C ILE A 81 -2.50 -9.79 -4.28
N LEU A 82 -2.97 -8.64 -4.75
CA LEU A 82 -3.86 -8.54 -5.91
C LEU A 82 -3.08 -8.29 -7.20
N GLU A 83 -2.16 -7.34 -7.16
CA GLU A 83 -1.35 -6.96 -8.31
C GLU A 83 0.01 -6.41 -7.87
N VAL A 84 0.99 -6.51 -8.78
CA VAL A 84 2.32 -5.91 -8.61
C VAL A 84 2.66 -5.09 -9.84
N ASN A 85 2.78 -3.78 -9.66
CA ASN A 85 3.01 -2.82 -10.72
C ASN A 85 4.49 -2.42 -10.81
N THR A 86 5.07 -2.48 -12.01
CA THR A 86 6.46 -2.06 -12.29
C THR A 86 6.61 -0.55 -12.50
N ARG A 87 5.49 0.17 -12.63
CA ARG A 87 5.40 1.63 -12.72
C ARG A 87 4.26 2.15 -11.83
N PRO A 88 4.43 2.11 -10.50
CA PRO A 88 3.37 2.52 -9.59
C PRO A 88 3.05 4.01 -9.72
N ASP A 89 1.75 4.33 -9.67
CA ASP A 89 1.30 5.72 -9.59
C ASP A 89 1.61 6.32 -8.21
N LYS A 90 2.37 7.42 -8.19
CA LYS A 90 2.75 8.16 -6.99
C LYS A 90 1.74 9.22 -6.56
N HIS A 91 0.81 9.63 -7.43
CA HIS A 91 -0.13 10.72 -7.19
C HIS A 91 -1.09 10.44 -6.03
N ILE A 92 -1.39 9.17 -5.76
CA ILE A 92 -2.21 8.78 -4.60
C ILE A 92 -1.61 9.23 -3.27
N PHE A 93 -0.28 9.24 -3.13
CA PHE A 93 0.39 9.72 -1.92
C PHE A 93 0.30 11.25 -1.78
N ASN A 94 0.09 11.96 -2.88
CA ASN A 94 -0.17 13.40 -2.85
C ASN A 94 -1.60 13.73 -2.41
N ALA A 95 -2.52 12.77 -2.34
CA ALA A 95 -3.86 12.99 -1.79
C ALA A 95 -3.88 13.01 -0.25
N LEU A 96 -2.84 12.46 0.40
CA LEU A 96 -2.73 12.46 1.87
C LEU A 96 -2.40 13.86 2.40
N LYS A 97 -2.88 14.18 3.61
CA LYS A 97 -2.54 15.45 4.29
C LYS A 97 -1.04 15.51 4.60
N ASP A 98 -0.47 14.43 5.12
CA ASP A 98 0.97 14.29 5.27
C ASP A 98 1.64 13.98 3.92
N LYS A 99 2.46 14.91 3.44
CA LYS A 99 3.21 14.80 2.18
C LYS A 99 4.58 14.14 2.33
N SER A 100 4.96 13.67 3.52
CA SER A 100 6.28 13.06 3.79
C SER A 100 6.58 11.91 2.84
N MET A 101 5.62 10.99 2.67
CA MET A 101 5.74 9.85 1.76
C MET A 101 5.85 10.27 0.31
N TYR A 102 5.00 11.21 -0.14
CA TYR A 102 5.05 11.71 -1.51
C TYR A 102 6.42 12.33 -1.83
N ARG A 103 6.93 13.20 -0.96
CA ARG A 103 8.27 13.81 -1.11
C ARG A 103 9.37 12.75 -1.16
N LYS A 104 9.30 11.73 -0.30
CA LYS A 104 10.25 10.61 -0.28
C LYS A 104 10.22 9.83 -1.60
N ILE A 105 9.02 9.50 -2.10
CA ILE A 105 8.85 8.77 -3.37
C ILE A 105 9.43 9.57 -4.54
N VAL A 106 9.13 10.87 -4.63
CA VAL A 106 9.65 11.73 -5.70
C VAL A 106 11.19 11.79 -5.67
N ARG A 107 11.79 11.91 -4.48
CA ARG A 107 13.25 11.94 -4.30
C ARG A 107 13.95 10.68 -4.80
N PHE A 108 13.34 9.51 -4.66
CA PHE A 108 13.92 8.22 -5.09
C PHE A 108 13.46 7.76 -6.47
N SER A 109 12.60 8.53 -7.16
CA SER A 109 12.09 8.19 -8.50
C SER A 109 12.97 8.74 -9.65
N HIS A 110 14.06 9.44 -9.32
CA HIS A 110 15.02 10.02 -10.28
C HIS A 110 16.34 9.24 -10.26
#